data_AF-A0A1N7EMY9-F1
#
_entry.id   AF-A0A1N7EMY9-F1
#
_cell.length_a   1.000
_cell.length_b   1.000
_cell.length_c   1.000
_cell.angle_alpha   90.00
_cell.angle_beta   90.00
_cell.angle_gamma   90.00
#
_symmetry.space_group_name_H-M   'P 1'
#
loop_
_entity.id
_entity.type
_entity.pdbx_description
1 polymer ?
#
loop_
_entity_poly.entity_id
_entity_poly.type
_entity_poly.pdbx_seq_one_letter_code
_entity_poly.pdbx_strand_id
1 'polypeptide(L)'
;MDADVPFEWTTEDRRTYTPADTDRDMQYHTYRHESGDIRLKVAPASLDGEDHPGYALTATTYPGLDLSETIRVRTVLTFERCTRIATQFMDLFSASYDGPGSLEDALEYAYQRTREHR
;
A
#
# COMPACT_ATOMS: atom_id res chain seq x y z
N MET A 1 -16.44 -2.57 8.54
CA MET A 1 -15.95 -1.25 8.98
C MET A 1 -14.96 -0.79 7.93
N ASP A 2 -15.27 0.33 7.29
CA ASP A 2 -14.39 0.99 6.33
C ASP A 2 -13.08 1.30 7.06
N ALA A 3 -11.93 1.02 6.43
CA ALA A 3 -10.69 1.50 7.02
C ALA A 3 -10.75 3.02 6.96
N ASP A 4 -10.60 3.68 8.10
CA ASP A 4 -10.52 5.14 8.19
C ASP A 4 -9.25 5.55 7.40
N VAL A 5 -9.41 5.77 6.10
CA VAL A 5 -8.33 6.21 5.21
C VAL A 5 -8.25 7.73 5.30
N PRO A 6 -7.06 8.33 5.23
CA PRO A 6 -6.94 9.78 5.29
C PRO A 6 -7.75 10.46 4.17
N PHE A 7 -8.15 11.72 4.37
CA PHE A 7 -9.09 12.43 3.49
C PHE A 7 -8.66 12.44 2.01
N GLU A 8 -7.36 12.56 1.74
CA GLU A 8 -6.79 12.61 0.39
C GLU A 8 -6.69 11.22 -0.28
N TRP A 9 -7.13 10.17 0.41
CA TRP A 9 -7.05 8.79 -0.04
C TRP A 9 -8.43 8.18 -0.21
N THR A 10 -8.58 7.36 -1.24
CA THR A 10 -9.79 6.58 -1.49
C THR A 10 -9.47 5.09 -1.55
N THR A 11 -10.30 4.28 -0.91
CA THR A 11 -10.28 2.82 -1.13
C THR A 11 -10.84 2.53 -2.53
N GLU A 12 -9.97 2.12 -3.45
CA GLU A 12 -10.32 1.88 -4.85
C GLU A 12 -10.97 0.50 -5.05
N ASP A 13 -10.41 -0.53 -4.41
CA ASP A 13 -10.93 -1.89 -4.50
C ASP A 13 -10.69 -2.61 -3.18
N ARG A 14 -11.69 -3.40 -2.78
CA ARG A 14 -11.67 -4.26 -1.59
C ARG A 14 -12.27 -5.60 -1.97
N ARG A 15 -11.44 -6.64 -2.01
CA ARG A 15 -11.87 -8.01 -2.33
C ARG A 15 -11.46 -8.96 -1.23
N THR A 16 -12.36 -9.90 -0.96
CA THR A 16 -12.06 -11.11 -0.20
C THR A 16 -12.23 -12.27 -1.15
N TYR A 17 -11.27 -13.19 -1.16
CA TYR A 17 -11.34 -14.40 -1.97
C TYR A 17 -10.73 -15.57 -1.22
N THR A 18 -11.28 -16.76 -1.45
CA THR A 18 -10.76 -18.01 -0.91
C THR A 18 -10.03 -18.74 -2.05
N PRO A 19 -8.69 -18.85 -2.02
CA PRO A 19 -7.97 -19.63 -3.02
C PRO A 19 -8.41 -21.10 -2.96
N ALA A 20 -8.48 -21.77 -4.12
CA ALA A 20 -8.97 -23.16 -4.20
C ALA A 20 -8.14 -24.16 -3.36
N ASP A 21 -6.87 -23.83 -3.09
CA ASP A 21 -5.90 -24.69 -2.39
C ASP A 21 -5.79 -24.37 -0.88
N THR A 22 -6.63 -23.49 -0.34
CA THR A 22 -6.60 -23.16 1.10
C THR A 22 -7.99 -22.90 1.67
N ASP A 23 -8.18 -23.29 2.92
CA ASP A 23 -9.40 -23.02 3.70
C ASP A 23 -9.41 -21.59 4.28
N ARG A 24 -8.43 -20.76 3.95
CA ARG A 24 -8.26 -19.41 4.50
C ARG A 24 -8.68 -18.33 3.52
N ASP A 25 -9.64 -17.50 3.92
CA ASP A 25 -9.96 -16.26 3.22
C ASP A 25 -8.76 -15.32 3.15
N MET A 26 -8.45 -14.89 1.93
CA MET A 26 -7.46 -13.87 1.62
C MET A 26 -8.16 -12.54 1.30
N GLN A 27 -7.49 -11.45 1.60
CA GLN A 27 -8.01 -10.09 1.43
C GLN A 27 -7.09 -9.29 0.53
N TYR A 28 -7.66 -8.42 -0.28
CA TYR A 28 -6.97 -7.59 -1.23
C TYR A 28 -7.57 -6.19 -1.14
N HIS A 29 -6.73 -5.20 -0.89
CA HIS A 29 -7.13 -3.80 -0.78
C HIS A 29 -6.20 -2.92 -1.61
N THR A 30 -6.77 -1.99 -2.36
CA THR A 30 -6.00 -0.92 -3.00
C THR A 30 -6.51 0.45 -2.61
N TYR A 31 -5.56 1.36 -2.39
CA TYR A 31 -5.80 2.74 -2.03
C TYR A 31 -5.19 3.64 -3.10
N ARG A 32 -5.86 4.73 -3.42
CA ARG A 32 -5.40 5.70 -4.41
C ARG A 32 -5.42 7.09 -3.80
N HIS A 33 -4.33 7.83 -3.96
CA HIS A 33 -4.28 9.25 -3.60
C HIS A 33 -5.04 10.09 -4.63
N GLU A 34 -5.70 11.16 -4.19
CA GLU A 34 -6.53 12.02 -5.04
C GLU A 34 -5.78 12.59 -6.26
N SER A 35 -4.49 12.89 -6.10
CA SER A 35 -3.62 13.40 -7.17
C SER A 35 -3.42 12.39 -8.31
N GLY A 36 -3.61 11.10 -8.03
CA GLY A 36 -3.37 10.01 -8.98
C GLY A 36 -1.91 9.61 -9.14
N ASP A 37 -0.98 10.31 -8.51
CA ASP A 37 0.47 10.06 -8.60
C ASP A 37 0.91 8.78 -7.89
N ILE A 38 0.12 8.27 -6.94
CA ILE A 38 0.46 7.09 -6.14
C ILE A 38 -0.76 6.20 -5.84
N ARG A 39 -0.51 4.89 -5.86
CA ARG A 39 -1.44 3.84 -5.43
C ARG A 39 -0.75 2.92 -4.44
N LEU A 40 -1.44 2.55 -3.36
CA LEU A 40 -1.00 1.53 -2.43
C LEU A 40 -1.79 0.24 -2.65
N LYS A 41 -1.14 -0.91 -2.45
CA LYS A 41 -1.75 -2.24 -2.54
C LYS A 41 -1.37 -3.05 -1.31
N VAL A 42 -2.37 -3.59 -0.62
CA VAL A 42 -2.24 -4.62 0.42
C VAL A 42 -2.76 -5.92 -0.16
N ALA A 43 -1.87 -6.87 -0.36
CA ALA A 43 -2.19 -8.17 -0.95
C ALA A 43 -1.41 -9.29 -0.26
N PRO A 44 -1.84 -10.55 -0.33
CA PRO A 44 -1.01 -11.68 0.09
C PRO A 44 0.35 -11.63 -0.59
N ALA A 45 1.44 -11.82 0.16
CA ALA A 45 2.80 -11.72 -0.38
C ALA A 45 3.08 -12.75 -1.48
N SER A 46 2.38 -13.89 -1.43
CA SER A 46 2.41 -14.93 -2.46
C SER A 46 1.91 -14.47 -3.83
N LEU A 47 1.05 -13.44 -3.90
CA LEU A 47 0.63 -12.85 -5.18
C LEU A 47 1.71 -11.97 -5.82
N ASP A 48 2.72 -11.57 -5.04
CA ASP A 48 3.83 -10.71 -5.47
C ASP A 48 5.10 -11.54 -5.73
N GLY A 49 4.96 -12.86 -5.88
CA GLY A 49 6.04 -13.81 -6.16
C GLY A 49 6.90 -14.19 -4.96
N GLU A 50 6.47 -13.86 -3.73
CA GLU A 50 7.18 -14.30 -2.53
C GLU A 50 6.73 -15.70 -2.07
N ASP A 51 7.70 -16.55 -1.70
CA ASP A 51 7.44 -17.80 -0.98
C ASP A 51 7.06 -17.56 0.50
N HIS A 52 7.14 -16.31 0.96
CA HIS A 52 6.89 -15.95 2.35
C HIS A 52 5.38 -15.88 2.66
N PRO A 53 4.92 -16.51 3.75
CA PRO A 53 3.55 -16.36 4.20
C PRO A 53 3.29 -14.93 4.70
N GLY A 54 2.13 -14.37 4.37
CA GLY A 54 1.69 -13.07 4.88
C GLY A 54 1.12 -12.15 3.80
N TYR A 55 1.20 -10.86 4.07
CA TYR A 55 0.71 -9.76 3.26
C TYR A 55 1.82 -8.75 2.99
N ALA A 56 1.93 -8.32 1.74
CA ALA A 56 2.83 -7.28 1.29
C ALA A 56 2.07 -5.97 1.10
N LEU A 57 2.69 -4.88 1.54
CA LEU A 57 2.34 -3.51 1.18
C LEU A 57 3.29 -3.04 0.08
N THR A 58 2.74 -2.67 -1.07
CA THR A 58 3.49 -2.09 -2.18
C THR A 58 2.95 -0.70 -2.49
N ALA A 59 3.84 0.21 -2.88
CA ALA A 59 3.51 1.53 -3.40
C ALA A 59 3.86 1.59 -4.88
N THR A 60 2.91 2.00 -5.71
CA THR A 60 3.11 2.21 -7.14
C THR A 60 2.96 3.69 -7.44
N THR A 61 4.00 4.33 -7.95
CA THR A 61 3.97 5.72 -8.41
C THR A 61 3.78 5.80 -9.92
N TYR A 62 3.20 6.91 -10.37
CA TYR A 62 2.93 7.20 -11.78
C TYR A 62 3.58 8.52 -12.21
N PRO A 63 4.92 8.64 -12.16
CA PRO A 63 5.61 9.86 -12.59
C PRO A 63 5.41 10.08 -14.10
N GLY A 64 4.55 11.03 -14.46
CA GLY A 64 4.43 11.53 -15.83
C GLY A 64 4.21 10.46 -16.91
N LEU A 65 2.98 9.93 -17.00
CA LEU A 65 2.33 9.17 -18.10
C LEU A 65 3.04 7.95 -18.73
N ASP A 66 4.35 7.76 -18.64
CA ASP A 66 5.06 6.75 -19.44
C ASP A 66 5.66 5.59 -18.63
N LEU A 67 5.90 5.77 -17.32
CA LEU A 67 6.48 4.72 -16.48
C LEU A 67 5.81 4.69 -15.10
N SER A 68 5.35 3.51 -14.69
CA SER A 68 4.95 3.24 -13.31
C SER A 68 6.09 2.57 -12.57
N GLU A 69 6.48 3.10 -11.42
CA GLU A 69 7.45 2.44 -10.55
C GLU A 69 6.72 1.79 -9.37
N THR A 70 7.06 0.53 -9.06
CA THR A 70 6.48 -0.16 -7.90
C THR A 70 7.57 -0.55 -6.93
N ILE A 71 7.44 -0.09 -5.70
CA ILE A 71 8.32 -0.46 -4.60
C ILE A 71 7.57 -1.27 -3.56
N ARG A 72 8.28 -2.23 -2.94
CA ARG A 72 7.76 -2.97 -1.80
C ARG A 72 8.11 -2.23 -0.52
N VAL A 73 7.09 -1.77 0.19
CA VAL A 73 7.23 -1.07 1.47
C VAL A 73 7.59 -2.06 2.57
N ARG A 74 6.76 -3.11 2.75
CA ARG A 74 6.92 -4.06 3.85
C ARG A 74 6.10 -5.33 3.64
N THR A 75 6.59 -6.45 4.18
CA THR A 75 5.83 -7.71 4.30
C THR A 75 5.58 -8.03 5.77
N VAL A 76 4.35 -8.38 6.12
CA VAL A 76 3.93 -8.74 7.49
C VAL A 76 2.96 -9.92 7.48
N LEU A 77 2.84 -10.64 8.60
CA LEU A 77 2.10 -11.91 8.66
C LEU A 77 0.57 -11.78 8.55
N THR A 78 -0.01 -10.63 8.87
CA THR A 78 -1.47 -10.45 8.94
C THR A 78 -1.95 -9.27 8.12
N PHE A 79 -3.14 -9.42 7.55
CA PHE A 79 -3.81 -8.37 6.78
C PHE A 79 -4.00 -7.10 7.60
N GLU A 80 -4.53 -7.21 8.82
CA GLU A 80 -4.82 -6.06 9.70
C GLU A 80 -3.56 -5.25 10.02
N ARG A 81 -2.43 -5.93 10.26
CA ARG A 81 -1.15 -5.25 10.50
C ARG A 81 -0.67 -4.55 9.23
N CYS A 82 -0.83 -5.18 8.07
CA CYS A 82 -0.44 -4.60 6.79
C CYS A 82 -1.28 -3.35 6.48
N THR A 83 -2.60 -3.41 6.69
CA THR A 83 -3.51 -2.29 6.53
C THR A 83 -3.20 -1.15 7.50
N ARG A 84 -2.84 -1.43 8.75
CA ARG A 84 -2.40 -0.39 9.70
C ARG A 84 -1.15 0.33 9.22
N ILE A 85 -0.19 -0.41 8.67
CA ILE A 85 1.04 0.17 8.09
C ILE A 85 0.68 0.98 6.84
N ALA A 86 -0.27 0.51 6.02
CA ALA A 86 -0.76 1.27 4.87
C ALA A 86 -1.37 2.61 5.31
N THR A 87 -2.22 2.63 6.33
CA THR A 87 -2.78 3.89 6.86
C THR A 87 -1.69 4.83 7.39
N GLN A 88 -0.69 4.30 8.10
CA GLN A 88 0.44 5.11 8.54
C GLN A 88 1.26 5.67 7.37
N PHE A 89 1.47 4.86 6.33
CA PHE A 89 2.11 5.33 5.10
C PHE A 89 1.34 6.48 4.46
N MET A 90 0.03 6.31 4.32
CA MET A 90 -0.87 7.32 3.74
C MET A 90 -0.80 8.64 4.51
N ASP A 91 -0.86 8.60 5.84
CA ASP A 91 -0.78 9.78 6.70
C ASP A 91 0.57 10.52 6.58
N LEU A 92 1.68 9.77 6.60
CA LEU A 92 3.03 10.35 6.45
C LEU A 92 3.25 10.93 5.06
N PHE A 93 2.73 10.27 4.02
CA PHE A 93 2.81 10.75 2.65
C PHE A 93 2.02 12.06 2.51
N SER A 94 0.73 12.05 2.91
CA SER A 94 -0.14 13.22 2.91
C SER A 94 0.45 14.42 3.65
N ALA A 95 1.10 14.19 4.79
CA ALA A 95 1.72 15.25 5.58
C ALA A 95 2.93 15.91 4.89
N SER A 96 3.58 15.22 3.96
CA SER A 96 4.82 15.68 3.28
C SER A 96 4.61 16.01 1.80
N TYR A 97 3.50 15.60 1.20
CA TYR A 97 3.22 15.74 -0.21
C TYR A 97 2.49 17.06 -0.51
N ASP A 98 3.16 17.97 -1.21
CA ASP A 98 2.61 19.28 -1.63
C ASP A 98 2.34 19.34 -3.14
N GLY A 99 2.53 18.23 -3.86
CA GLY A 99 2.35 18.14 -5.30
C GLY A 99 3.44 17.33 -6.00
N PRO A 100 3.39 17.24 -7.35
CA PRO A 100 4.22 16.31 -8.12
C PRO A 100 5.73 16.55 -7.98
N GLY A 101 6.15 17.79 -7.71
CA GLY A 101 7.57 18.12 -7.47
C GLY A 101 8.14 17.55 -6.16
N SER A 102 7.27 17.16 -5.22
CA SER A 102 7.64 16.58 -3.92
C SER A 102 7.30 15.09 -3.83
N LEU A 103 6.85 14.46 -4.93
CA LEU A 103 6.40 13.06 -4.95
C LEU A 103 7.47 12.10 -4.43
N GLU A 104 8.69 12.22 -4.97
CA GLU A 104 9.81 11.33 -4.62
C GLU A 104 10.23 11.48 -3.16
N ASP A 105 10.31 12.72 -2.67
CA ASP A 105 10.69 13.02 -1.28
C ASP A 105 9.63 12.54 -0.29
N ALA A 106 8.35 12.82 -0.55
CA ALA A 106 7.24 12.34 0.28
C ALA A 106 7.14 10.80 0.28
N LEU A 107 7.38 10.16 -0.87
CA LEU A 107 7.42 8.71 -0.98
C LEU A 107 8.57 8.12 -0.15
N GLU A 108 9.79 8.65 -0.31
CA GLU A 108 10.96 8.20 0.43
C GLU A 108 10.75 8.38 1.95
N TYR A 109 10.23 9.53 2.36
CA TYR A 109 9.91 9.82 3.75
C TYR A 109 8.94 8.80 4.35
N ALA A 110 7.80 8.59 3.70
CA ALA A 110 6.80 7.62 4.16
C ALA A 110 7.36 6.18 4.15
N TYR A 111 8.15 5.83 3.14
CA TYR A 111 8.80 4.53 3.01
C TYR A 111 9.76 4.25 4.17
N GLN A 112 10.71 5.15 4.45
CA GLN A 112 11.70 4.97 5.50
C GLN A 112 11.04 4.75 6.88
N ARG A 113 10.02 5.56 7.18
CA ARG A 113 9.35 5.56 8.48
C ARG A 113 8.46 4.33 8.70
N THR A 114 7.93 3.74 7.63
CA THR A 114 7.08 2.53 7.71
C THR A 114 7.87 1.23 7.60
N ARG A 115 9.08 1.29 7.03
CA ARG A 115 10.00 0.14 6.92
C ARG A 115 10.62 -0.27 8.26
N GLU A 116 11.00 0.68 9.11
CA GLU A 116 11.89 0.44 10.28
C GLU A 116 11.21 0.24 11.65
N HIS A 117 9.91 0.00 11.72
CA HIS A 117 9.27 -0.25 13.02
C HIS A 117 9.49 -1.70 13.49
N ARG A 118 10.58 -1.93 14.23
CA ARG A 118 10.92 -3.19 14.93
C ARG A 118 10.01 -3.43 16.13
#